data_AF-A0A7Y4GXT4-F1
#
_entry.id   AF-A0A7Y4GXT4-F1
#
_cell.length_a   1.000
_cell.length_b   1.000
_cell.length_c   1.000
_cell.angle_alpha   90.00
_cell.angle_beta   90.00
_cell.angle_gamma   90.00
#
_symmetry.space_group_name_H-M   'P 1'
#
loop_
_entity.id
_entity.type
_entity.pdbx_description
1 polymer ?
#
loop_
_entity_poly.entity_id
_entity_poly.type
_entity_poly.pdbx_seq_one_letter_code
_entity_poly.pdbx_strand_id
1 'polypeptide(L)'
;MAPFFNVDPEHFTFDPVQLPPSEHRRLLNDEPVPNEAGPLIPLSFYAPPGWQHGDQWAPEDLKEGMRLHNVLPSVLEPEKTLTLRGVNYTATIGPPGLEHEIFLRRTI
;
A
#
# COMPACT_ATOMS: atom_id res chain seq x y z
N MET A 1 51.44 14.25 19.47
CA MET A 1 50.45 14.34 20.57
C MET A 1 49.08 14.46 19.94
N ALA A 2 48.20 13.48 20.19
CA ALA A 2 46.79 13.48 19.78
C ALA A 2 45.93 13.39 21.06
N PRO A 3 44.77 14.07 21.14
CA PRO A 3 43.95 14.02 22.34
C PRO A 3 43.21 12.68 22.42
N PHE A 4 43.26 12.04 23.59
CA PHE A 4 42.46 10.87 23.92
C PHE A 4 41.15 11.36 24.53
N PHE A 5 40.02 10.97 23.94
CA PHE A 5 38.71 11.16 24.56
C PHE A 5 38.50 10.03 25.58
N ASN A 6 38.50 10.39 26.86
CA ASN A 6 38.19 9.47 27.95
C ASN A 6 36.66 9.34 28.04
N VAL A 7 36.08 8.29 27.44
CA VAL A 7 34.68 7.94 27.66
C VAL A 7 34.60 7.07 28.90
N ASP A 8 33.98 7.59 29.94
CA ASP A 8 33.73 6.87 31.19
C ASP A 8 32.65 5.78 30.97
N PRO A 9 32.93 4.50 31.29
CA PRO A 9 32.02 3.40 30.99
C PRO A 9 30.81 3.27 31.93
N GLU A 10 30.67 4.10 32.97
CA GLU A 10 29.66 3.90 34.03
C GLU A 10 28.31 4.59 33.75
N HIS A 11 28.11 5.21 32.57
CA HIS A 11 26.85 5.86 32.20
C HIS A 11 25.98 5.07 31.21
N PHE A 12 26.35 3.81 30.92
CA PHE A 12 25.54 2.87 30.14
C PHE A 12 24.60 2.03 31.02
N THR A 13 23.97 2.65 32.01
CA THR A 13 22.80 2.05 32.64
C THR A 13 21.65 2.15 31.64
N PHE A 14 21.51 1.12 30.80
CA PHE A 14 20.23 0.81 30.19
C PHE A 14 19.28 0.52 31.34
N ASP A 15 18.50 1.50 31.78
CA ASP A 15 17.27 1.24 32.54
C ASP A 15 16.38 0.43 31.60
N PRO A 16 16.22 -0.89 31.81
CA PRO A 16 15.27 -1.64 31.01
C PRO A 16 13.91 -1.25 31.60
N VAL A 17 13.34 -0.15 31.12
CA VAL A 17 11.92 0.12 31.31
C VAL A 17 11.23 -1.08 30.66
N GLN A 18 10.85 -2.07 31.47
CA GLN A 18 10.21 -3.26 30.97
C GLN A 18 8.93 -2.79 30.29
N LEU A 19 8.92 -2.85 28.95
CA LEU A 19 7.78 -2.48 28.15
C LEU A 19 6.58 -3.28 28.69
N PRO A 20 5.49 -2.63 29.11
CA PRO A 20 4.37 -3.33 29.70
C PRO A 20 3.85 -4.36 28.70
N PRO A 21 3.37 -5.55 29.14
CA PRO A 21 3.01 -6.67 28.26
C PRO A 21 1.95 -6.32 27.20
N SER A 22 1.24 -5.21 27.38
CA SER A 22 0.33 -4.61 26.41
C SER A 22 1.02 -4.10 25.13
N GLU A 23 2.29 -3.69 25.18
CA GLU A 23 3.04 -3.19 24.02
C GLU A 23 3.51 -4.30 23.07
N HIS A 24 3.83 -5.48 23.60
CA HIS A 24 4.11 -6.66 22.77
C HIS A 24 2.90 -7.04 21.90
N ARG A 25 1.68 -6.91 22.43
CA ARG A 25 0.45 -7.15 21.65
C ARG A 25 0.24 -6.07 20.58
N ARG A 26 0.65 -4.83 20.84
CA ARG A 26 0.60 -3.74 19.86
C ARG A 26 1.54 -4.00 18.67
N LEU A 27 2.73 -4.54 18.91
CA LEU A 27 3.69 -4.92 17.86
C LEU A 27 3.27 -6.17 17.07
N LEU A 28 2.57 -7.12 17.72
CA LEU A 28 2.07 -8.32 17.06
C LEU A 28 0.76 -8.08 16.29
N ASN A 29 0.00 -7.06 16.69
CA ASN A 29 -1.14 -6.55 15.93
C ASN A 29 -0.65 -5.54 14.88
N ASP A 30 0.33 -5.96 14.08
CA ASP A 30 0.68 -5.34 12.80
C ASP A 30 -0.55 -5.50 11.87
N GLU A 31 -1.58 -4.69 12.13
CA GLU A 31 -2.40 -4.21 11.02
C GLU A 31 -1.41 -3.61 10.03
N PRO A 32 -1.42 -4.03 8.75
CA PRO A 32 -0.50 -3.50 7.77
C PRO A 32 -0.68 -1.98 7.80
N VAL A 33 0.29 -1.28 8.37
CA VAL A 33 0.33 0.17 8.32
C VAL A 33 0.25 0.52 6.84
N PRO A 34 -0.75 1.29 6.38
CA PRO A 34 -0.70 1.79 5.02
C PRO A 34 0.63 2.54 4.93
N ASN A 35 1.53 2.06 4.08
CA ASN A 35 2.84 2.66 3.82
C ASN A 35 2.73 4.18 3.98
N GLU A 36 3.58 4.78 4.83
CA GLU A 36 3.72 6.24 5.00
C GLU A 36 4.29 6.91 3.73
N ALA A 37 3.66 6.69 2.57
CA ALA A 37 3.55 7.74 1.58
C ALA A 37 2.65 8.80 2.21
N GLY A 38 3.04 10.08 2.14
CA GLY A 38 2.11 11.19 2.45
C GLY A 38 0.76 10.99 1.74
N PRO A 39 -0.31 11.71 2.12
CA PRO A 39 -1.68 11.35 1.75
C PRO A 39 -1.79 11.03 0.26
N LEU A 40 -1.94 9.73 -0.05
CA LEU A 40 -2.01 9.27 -1.43
C LEU A 40 -3.17 9.98 -2.10
N ILE A 41 -2.92 10.56 -3.29
CA ILE A 41 -3.99 11.11 -4.11
C ILE A 41 -5.02 9.99 -4.29
N PRO A 42 -6.32 10.22 -3.99
CA PRO A 42 -7.33 9.17 -4.06
C PRO A 42 -7.31 8.51 -5.44
N LEU A 43 -7.40 7.19 -5.49
CA LEU A 43 -7.29 6.40 -6.73
C LEU A 43 -8.19 6.93 -7.87
N SER A 44 -9.34 7.49 -7.51
CA SER A 44 -10.32 8.08 -8.44
C SER A 44 -9.81 9.28 -9.25
N PHE A 45 -8.73 9.95 -8.82
CA PHE A 45 -8.12 11.06 -9.56
C PHE A 45 -7.31 10.60 -10.77
N TYR A 46 -6.87 9.34 -10.78
CA TYR A 46 -6.15 8.75 -11.91
C TYR A 46 -7.10 8.27 -13.02
N ALA A 47 -8.41 8.25 -12.77
CA ALA A 47 -9.40 7.98 -13.81
C ALA A 47 -9.62 9.24 -14.68
N PRO A 48 -9.75 9.09 -16.00
CA PRO A 48 -9.89 10.22 -16.92
C PRO A 48 -11.12 11.09 -16.61
N PRO A 49 -11.09 12.38 -16.98
CA PRO A 49 -12.26 13.24 -16.88
C PRO A 49 -13.41 12.64 -17.71
N GLY A 50 -14.57 12.47 -17.08
CA GLY A 50 -15.73 11.84 -17.72
C GLY A 50 -15.75 10.31 -17.65
N TRP A 51 -14.94 9.67 -16.79
CA TRP A 51 -14.98 8.23 -16.53
C TRP A 51 -16.40 7.69 -16.44
N GLN A 52 -16.76 6.80 -17.37
CA GLN A 52 -18.05 6.13 -17.37
C GLN A 52 -17.91 4.83 -16.60
N HIS A 53 -18.71 4.66 -15.55
CA HIS A 53 -18.61 3.45 -14.75
C HIS A 53 -19.16 2.24 -15.52
N GLY A 54 -18.37 1.18 -15.66
CA GLY A 54 -18.80 -0.10 -16.24
C GLY A 54 -17.61 -1.03 -16.44
N ASP A 55 -17.81 -2.09 -17.20
CA ASP A 55 -16.78 -3.08 -17.48
C ASP A 55 -15.86 -2.57 -18.60
N GLN A 56 -14.59 -2.31 -18.28
CA GLN A 56 -13.64 -1.73 -19.23
C GLN A 56 -12.18 -1.94 -18.81
N TRP A 57 -11.28 -1.76 -19.76
CA TRP A 57 -9.83 -1.73 -19.50
C TRP A 57 -9.43 -0.52 -18.68
N ALA A 58 -8.53 -0.71 -17.71
CA ALA A 58 -7.98 0.37 -16.93
C ALA A 58 -6.99 1.18 -17.80
N PRO A 59 -7.17 2.51 -17.92
CA PRO A 59 -6.21 3.36 -18.61
C PRO A 59 -4.87 3.39 -17.86
N GLU A 60 -3.79 3.79 -18.55
CA GLU A 60 -2.43 3.76 -18.02
C GLU A 60 -2.29 4.53 -16.70
N ASP A 61 -2.82 5.75 -16.61
CA ASP A 61 -2.81 6.54 -15.38
C ASP A 61 -3.48 5.81 -14.22
N LEU A 62 -4.60 5.13 -14.49
CA LEU A 62 -5.30 4.37 -13.47
C LEU A 62 -4.51 3.13 -13.05
N LYS A 63 -3.83 2.43 -13.97
CA LYS A 63 -2.93 1.33 -13.64
C LYS A 63 -1.79 1.80 -12.73
N GLU A 64 -1.24 2.99 -12.98
CA GLU A 64 -0.23 3.60 -12.11
C GLU A 64 -0.81 3.95 -10.74
N GLY A 65 -2.01 4.56 -10.69
CA GLY A 65 -2.74 4.76 -9.44
C GLY A 65 -2.93 3.45 -8.68
N MET A 66 -3.34 2.38 -9.35
CA MET A 66 -3.52 1.07 -8.73
C MET A 66 -2.21 0.50 -8.18
N ARG A 67 -1.08 0.73 -8.87
CA ARG A 67 0.26 0.38 -8.39
C ARG A 67 0.62 1.13 -7.12
N LEU A 68 0.42 2.45 -7.11
CA LEU A 68 0.70 3.31 -5.95
C LEU A 68 -0.18 2.96 -4.74
N HIS A 69 -1.41 2.50 -4.99
CA HIS A 69 -2.36 2.05 -3.98
C HIS A 69 -2.24 0.56 -3.64
N ASN A 70 -1.31 -0.19 -4.23
CA ASN A 70 -1.13 -1.64 -4.05
C ASN A 70 -2.38 -2.50 -4.31
N VAL A 71 -3.23 -2.08 -5.26
CA VAL A 71 -4.45 -2.78 -5.68
C VAL A 71 -4.36 -3.34 -7.10
N LEU A 72 -3.14 -3.49 -7.62
CA LEU A 72 -2.89 -4.20 -8.87
C LEU A 72 -3.08 -5.72 -8.66
N PRO A 73 -3.86 -6.41 -9.52
CA PRO A 73 -3.93 -7.86 -9.48
C PRO A 73 -2.61 -8.48 -9.98
N SER A 74 -2.33 -9.70 -9.53
CA SER A 74 -1.14 -10.47 -9.87
C SER A 74 -1.49 -11.93 -10.11
N VAL A 75 -0.56 -12.75 -10.62
CA VAL A 75 -0.81 -14.18 -10.84
C VAL A 75 -1.19 -14.91 -9.53
N LEU A 76 -0.66 -14.45 -8.39
CA LEU A 76 -0.95 -15.01 -7.07
C LEU A 76 -2.27 -14.47 -6.49
N GLU A 77 -2.61 -13.22 -6.81
CA GLU A 77 -3.85 -12.56 -6.41
C GLU A 77 -4.54 -12.01 -7.67
N PRO A 78 -5.21 -12.88 -8.45
CA PRO A 78 -5.72 -12.52 -9.78
C PRO A 78 -6.87 -11.52 -9.73
N GLU A 79 -7.43 -11.29 -8.54
CA GLU A 79 -8.56 -10.43 -8.29
C GLU A 79 -8.23 -9.47 -7.15
N LYS A 80 -8.35 -8.16 -7.39
CA LYS A 80 -8.25 -7.12 -6.36
C LYS A 80 -9.49 -6.25 -6.39
N THR A 81 -10.00 -5.88 -5.21
CA THR A 81 -11.12 -4.94 -5.10
C THR A 81 -10.63 -3.53 -4.91
N LEU A 82 -11.32 -2.57 -5.54
CA LEU A 82 -11.01 -1.15 -5.43
C LEU A 82 -12.26 -0.29 -5.62
N THR A 83 -12.21 0.95 -5.15
CA THR A 83 -13.33 1.89 -5.25
C THR A 83 -12.94 3.12 -6.07
N LEU A 84 -13.75 3.43 -7.09
CA LEU A 84 -13.63 4.64 -7.90
C LEU A 84 -14.88 5.48 -7.72
N ARG A 85 -14.76 6.68 -7.16
CA ARG A 85 -15.87 7.64 -6.94
C ARG A 85 -17.09 7.02 -6.24
N GLY A 86 -16.84 6.13 -5.28
CA GLY A 86 -17.87 5.41 -4.53
C GLY A 86 -18.43 4.16 -5.22
N VAL A 87 -17.95 3.80 -6.41
CA VAL A 87 -18.34 2.58 -7.13
C VAL A 87 -17.26 1.51 -6.94
N ASN A 88 -17.66 0.31 -6.54
CA ASN A 88 -16.76 -0.82 -6.34
C ASN A 88 -16.48 -1.56 -7.64
N TYR A 89 -15.23 -1.97 -7.78
CA TYR A 89 -14.73 -2.73 -8.90
C TYR A 89 -13.96 -3.94 -8.42
N THR A 90 -13.96 -4.99 -9.23
CA THR A 90 -12.92 -6.01 -9.21
C THR A 90 -11.98 -5.77 -10.39
N ALA A 91 -10.69 -5.73 -10.11
CA ALA A 91 -9.63 -5.68 -11.10
C ALA A 91 -9.08 -7.09 -11.34
N THR A 92 -8.88 -7.43 -12.61
CA THR A 92 -8.27 -8.70 -13.03
C THR A 92 -7.18 -8.49 -14.07
N ILE A 93 -6.22 -9.40 -14.13
CA ILE A 93 -5.25 -9.46 -15.23
C ILE A 93 -6.01 -9.78 -16.53
N GLY A 94 -5.57 -9.18 -17.65
CA GLY A 94 -6.07 -9.51 -18.97
C GLY A 94 -5.82 -10.98 -19.38
N PRO A 95 -6.45 -11.45 -20.47
CA PRO A 95 -6.21 -12.79 -20.99
C PRO A 95 -4.75 -12.97 -21.45
N PRO A 96 -4.29 -14.21 -21.70
CA PRO A 96 -2.94 -14.47 -22.20
C PRO A 96 -2.58 -13.60 -23.41
N GLY A 97 -1.41 -12.95 -23.37
CA GLY A 97 -0.98 -11.97 -24.38
C GLY A 97 -1.38 -10.53 -24.08
N LEU A 98 -2.30 -10.30 -23.13
CA LEU A 98 -2.69 -9.00 -22.58
C LEU A 98 -2.49 -8.95 -21.06
N GLU A 99 -1.53 -9.70 -20.53
CA GLU A 99 -1.28 -9.79 -19.08
C GLU A 99 -0.80 -8.47 -18.44
N HIS A 100 -0.37 -7.50 -19.27
CA HIS A 100 -0.01 -6.14 -18.87
C HIS A 100 -1.22 -5.20 -18.77
N GLU A 101 -2.38 -5.65 -19.26
CA GLU A 101 -3.64 -4.94 -19.19
C GLU A 101 -4.43 -5.38 -17.97
N ILE A 102 -5.17 -4.43 -17.41
CA ILE A 102 -6.01 -4.66 -16.24
C ILE A 102 -7.46 -4.43 -16.66
N PHE A 103 -8.30 -5.44 -16.47
CA PHE A 103 -9.74 -5.32 -16.71
C PHE A 103 -10.46 -4.97 -15.41
N LEU A 104 -11.33 -3.97 -15.46
CA LEU A 104 -12.18 -3.58 -14.35
C LEU A 104 -13.60 -4.05 -14.62
N ARG A 105 -14.16 -4.82 -13.70
CA ARG A 105 -15.58 -5.22 -13.70
C ARG A 105 -16.30 -4.60 -12.52
N ARG A 106 -17.47 -4.01 -12.73
CA ARG A 106 -18.22 -3.41 -11.62
C ARG A 106 -18.75 -4.52 -10.70
N THR A 107 -18.61 -4.34 -9.39
CA THR A 107 -19.27 -5.21 -8.41
C THR A 107 -20.62 -4.60 -8.05
N ILE A 108 -21.69 -5.39 -8.17
CA ILE A 108 -23.08 -5.03 -7.77
C ILE A 108 -23.36 -5.39 -6.33
#